data_AF-A0A6J4KA63-F1
#
_entry.id   AF-A0A6J4KA63-F1
#
_cell.length_a   1.000
_cell.length_b   1.000
_cell.length_c   1.000
_cell.angle_alpha   90.00
_cell.angle_beta   90.00
_cell.angle_gamma   90.00
#
_symmetry.space_group_name_H-M   'P 1'
#
loop_
_entity.id
_entity.type
_entity.pdbx_description
1 polymer ?
#
loop_
_entity_poly.entity_id
_entity_poly.type
_entity_poly.pdbx_seq_one_letter_code
_entity_poly.pdbx_strand_id
1 'polypeptide(L)'
;MVDYPHTRRDDTREQLHGRTVEDPYRWLEDPDAPETADWVRRQNATSGAYLAGLPERAWFAATMAAVLARPRAGTPLHRGGRYLVSRNDGRQDQDVW
;
A
#
# COMPACT_ATOMS: atom_id res chain seq x y z
N MET A 1 4.87 24.45 0.38
CA MET A 1 5.07 23.66 1.62
C MET A 1 3.84 22.79 1.80
N VAL A 2 4.00 21.49 2.05
CA VAL A 2 2.85 20.60 2.27
C VAL A 2 2.28 20.89 3.65
N ASP A 3 0.97 21.13 3.73
CA ASP A 3 0.27 21.27 5.00
C ASP A 3 -0.12 19.89 5.51
N TYR A 4 0.35 19.53 6.71
CA TYR A 4 0.16 18.19 7.25
C TYR A 4 -1.12 18.12 8.09
N PRO A 5 -1.95 17.08 7.89
CA PRO A 5 -3.19 16.95 8.64
C PRO A 5 -2.91 16.72 10.13
N HIS A 6 -3.65 17.41 11.00
CA HIS A 6 -3.53 17.27 12.44
C HIS A 6 -3.69 15.79 12.87
N THR A 7 -2.78 15.29 13.70
CA THR A 7 -2.85 13.94 14.26
C THR A 7 -2.98 14.06 15.77
N ARG A 8 -4.11 13.57 16.33
CA ARG A 8 -4.38 13.60 17.76
C ARG A 8 -3.28 12.84 18.50
N ARG A 9 -2.80 13.44 19.59
CA ARG A 9 -1.93 12.81 20.58
C ARG A 9 -2.75 12.61 21.84
N ASP A 10 -2.78 11.41 22.37
CA ASP A 10 -3.30 11.16 23.71
C ASP A 10 -2.16 11.01 24.73
N ASP A 11 -2.52 10.66 25.96
CA ASP A 11 -1.63 10.50 27.11
C ASP A 11 -1.35 9.03 27.46
N THR A 12 -1.62 8.12 26.51
CA THR A 12 -1.38 6.68 26.67
C THR A 12 0.10 6.44 26.97
N ARG A 13 0.36 5.69 28.03
CA ARG A 13 1.72 5.35 28.47
C ARG A 13 1.75 3.97 29.11
N GLU A 14 2.89 3.31 29.02
CA GLU A 14 3.13 2.00 29.58
C GLU A 14 4.36 1.97 30.50
N GLN A 15 4.34 1.07 31.48
CA GLN A 15 5.48 0.79 32.36
C GLN A 15 6.19 -0.50 31.91
N LEU A 16 7.34 -0.36 31.26
CA LEU A 16 8.14 -1.49 30.79
C LEU A 16 9.46 -1.55 31.54
N HIS A 17 9.69 -2.62 32.30
CA HIS A 17 10.91 -2.83 33.10
C HIS A 17 11.27 -1.63 34.00
N GLY A 18 10.27 -1.00 34.61
CA GLY A 18 10.45 0.18 35.46
C GLY A 18 10.67 1.51 34.71
N ARG A 19 10.49 1.53 33.38
CA ARG A 19 10.54 2.73 32.55
C ARG A 19 9.16 3.09 32.01
N THR A 20 8.82 4.37 32.06
CA THR A 20 7.63 4.92 31.38
C THR A 20 7.91 5.10 29.90
N VAL A 21 7.04 4.56 29.05
CA VAL A 21 7.09 4.70 27.59
C VAL A 21 5.76 5.30 27.15
N GLU A 22 5.79 6.51 26.57
CA GLU A 22 4.61 7.18 26.05
C GLU A 22 4.29 6.67 24.64
N ASP A 23 3.03 6.35 24.39
CA ASP A 23 2.52 5.93 23.08
C ASP A 23 1.28 6.75 22.68
N PRO A 24 1.47 8.05 22.36
CA PRO A 24 0.37 9.00 22.15
C PRO A 24 -0.46 8.70 20.88
N TYR A 25 -0.07 7.70 20.10
CA TYR A 25 -0.71 7.31 18.85
C TYR A 25 -1.24 5.88 18.88
N ARG A 26 -1.32 5.26 20.07
CA ARG A 26 -1.88 3.92 20.27
C ARG A 26 -3.24 3.73 19.60
N TRP A 27 -4.05 4.78 19.55
CA TRP A 27 -5.36 4.76 18.89
C TRP A 27 -5.31 4.40 17.39
N LEU A 28 -4.18 4.60 16.72
CA LEU A 28 -3.98 4.18 15.32
C LEU A 28 -3.82 2.66 15.16
N GLU A 29 -3.62 1.90 16.24
CA GLU A 29 -3.51 0.44 16.20
C GLU A 29 -4.85 -0.26 15.92
N ASP A 30 -5.98 0.43 16.11
CA ASP A 30 -7.30 -0.07 15.71
C ASP A 30 -7.62 0.40 14.27
N PRO A 31 -7.51 -0.48 13.26
CA PRO A 31 -7.78 -0.11 11.87
C PRO A 31 -9.27 0.08 11.56
N ASP A 32 -10.17 -0.48 12.38
CA ASP A 32 -11.61 -0.43 12.18
C ASP A 32 -12.25 0.78 12.88
N ALA A 33 -11.50 1.46 13.76
CA ALA A 33 -11.95 2.68 14.41
C ALA A 33 -12.26 3.79 13.38
N PRO A 34 -13.42 4.49 13.51
CA PRO A 34 -13.77 5.61 12.63
C PRO A 34 -12.72 6.74 12.62
N GLU A 35 -12.03 6.97 13.75
CA GLU A 35 -10.96 7.96 13.85
C GLU A 35 -9.74 7.58 12.98
N THR A 36 -9.32 6.31 13.02
CA THR A 36 -8.21 5.79 12.20
C THR A 36 -8.55 5.84 10.72
N ALA A 37 -9.77 5.44 10.34
CA ALA A 37 -10.24 5.53 8.97
C ALA A 37 -10.24 6.99 8.46
N ASP A 38 -10.70 7.95 9.26
CA ASP A 38 -10.63 9.36 8.90
C ASP A 38 -9.20 9.86 8.74
N TRP A 39 -8.33 9.52 9.69
CA TRP A 39 -6.92 9.89 9.63
C TRP A 39 -6.25 9.37 8.36
N VAL A 40 -6.47 8.10 7.98
CA VAL A 40 -5.96 7.51 6.74
C VAL A 40 -6.45 8.29 5.52
N ARG A 41 -7.74 8.67 5.47
CA ARG A 41 -8.25 9.51 4.37
C ARG A 41 -7.53 10.85 4.27
N ARG A 42 -7.31 11.54 5.39
CA ARG A 42 -6.61 12.85 5.41
C ARG A 42 -5.14 12.72 4.97
N GLN A 43 -4.47 11.65 5.38
CA GLN A 43 -3.11 11.34 4.93
C GLN A 43 -3.06 11.02 3.43
N ASN A 44 -4.01 10.21 2.94
CA ASN A 44 -4.14 9.88 1.52
C ASN A 44 -4.44 11.12 0.66
N ALA A 45 -5.27 12.05 1.14
CA ALA A 45 -5.52 13.31 0.45
C ALA A 45 -4.24 14.15 0.30
N THR A 46 -3.47 14.26 1.38
CA THR A 46 -2.19 14.99 1.39
C THR A 46 -1.18 14.37 0.42
N SER A 47 -1.01 13.05 0.51
CA SER A 47 -0.07 12.30 -0.33
C SER A 47 -0.51 12.29 -1.79
N GLY A 48 -1.81 12.11 -2.04
CA GLY A 48 -2.41 12.13 -3.37
C GLY A 48 -2.21 13.47 -4.07
N ALA A 49 -2.46 14.58 -3.37
CA ALA A 49 -2.25 15.93 -3.89
C ALA A 49 -0.77 16.20 -4.21
N TYR A 50 0.13 15.81 -3.31
CA TYR A 50 1.57 15.95 -3.55
C TYR A 50 2.02 15.17 -4.79
N LEU A 51 1.68 13.88 -4.86
CA LEU A 51 2.05 13.02 -5.99
C LEU A 51 1.39 13.49 -7.29
N ALA A 52 0.18 14.05 -7.26
CA ALA A 52 -0.49 14.59 -8.44
C ALA A 52 0.22 15.83 -9.00
N GLY A 53 0.95 16.57 -8.16
CA GLY A 53 1.76 17.71 -8.57
C GLY A 53 3.10 17.34 -9.23
N LEU A 54 3.51 16.06 -9.22
CA LEU A 54 4.76 15.63 -9.84
C LEU A 54 4.63 15.58 -11.38
N PRO A 55 5.40 16.39 -12.13
CA PRO A 55 5.30 16.46 -13.59
C PRO A 55 5.50 15.11 -14.29
N GLU A 56 6.38 14.26 -13.74
CA GLU A 56 6.78 13.00 -14.34
C GLU A 56 5.79 11.85 -14.08
N ARG A 57 4.78 12.05 -13.20
CA ARG A 57 3.88 10.98 -12.77
C ARG A 57 3.14 10.33 -13.94
N ALA A 58 2.65 11.14 -14.88
CA ALA A 58 1.91 10.65 -16.04
C ALA A 58 2.82 9.83 -16.98
N TRP A 59 4.02 10.34 -17.27
CA TRP A 59 5.01 9.65 -18.10
C TRP A 59 5.43 8.32 -17.47
N PHE A 60 5.73 8.31 -16.18
CA PHE A 60 6.16 7.11 -15.46
C PHE A 60 5.07 6.04 -15.47
N ALA A 61 3.81 6.42 -15.17
CA ALA A 61 2.68 5.49 -15.18
C ALA A 61 2.47 4.86 -16.57
N ALA A 62 2.49 5.67 -17.63
CA ALA A 62 2.35 5.17 -19.00
C ALA A 62 3.51 4.24 -19.40
N THR A 63 4.74 4.59 -19.02
CA THR A 63 5.93 3.78 -19.31
C THR A 63 5.87 2.42 -18.62
N MET A 64 5.54 2.39 -17.33
CA MET A 64 5.41 1.14 -16.58
C MET A 64 4.27 0.27 -17.10
N ALA A 65 3.12 0.87 -17.45
CA ALA A 65 2.02 0.15 -18.06
C ALA A 65 2.44 -0.51 -19.39
N ALA A 66 3.18 0.20 -20.25
CA ALA A 66 3.66 -0.35 -21.52
C ALA A 66 4.68 -1.48 -21.32
N VAL A 67 5.61 -1.34 -20.36
CA VAL A 67 6.62 -2.37 -20.04
C VAL A 67 5.96 -3.65 -19.50
N LEU A 68 4.89 -3.50 -18.71
CA LEU A 68 4.18 -4.61 -18.08
C LEU A 68 3.10 -5.23 -18.98
N ALA A 69 2.59 -4.52 -20.00
CA ALA A 69 1.54 -4.99 -20.91
C ALA A 69 2.05 -5.99 -21.97
N ARG A 70 2.71 -7.06 -21.51
CA ARG A 70 3.19 -8.16 -22.34
C ARG A 70 2.75 -9.51 -21.76
N PRO A 71 2.43 -10.49 -22.61
CA PRO A 71 2.15 -11.85 -22.17
C PRO A 71 3.32 -12.46 -21.40
N ARG A 72 2.99 -13.20 -20.33
CA ARG A 72 3.93 -13.91 -19.48
C ARG A 72 3.40 -15.31 -19.21
N ALA A 73 4.33 -16.25 -19.02
CA ALA A 73 4.03 -17.59 -18.55
C ALA A 73 5.04 -17.98 -17.47
N GLY A 74 4.56 -18.69 -16.45
CA GLY A 74 5.41 -19.28 -15.42
C GLY A 74 6.18 -20.50 -15.95
N THR A 75 7.10 -20.99 -15.14
CA THR A 75 7.82 -22.25 -15.44
C THR A 75 6.86 -23.44 -15.35
N PRO A 76 6.77 -24.30 -16.36
CA PRO A 76 5.90 -25.47 -16.31
C PRO A 76 6.21 -26.43 -15.16
N LEU A 77 5.17 -26.88 -14.46
CA LEU A 77 5.25 -27.89 -13.40
C LEU A 77 4.67 -29.21 -13.90
N HIS A 78 5.47 -30.28 -13.89
CA HIS A 78 5.01 -31.62 -14.25
C HIS A 78 4.46 -32.36 -13.01
N ARG A 79 3.16 -32.71 -13.01
CA ARG A 79 2.47 -33.45 -11.93
C ARG A 79 1.40 -34.36 -12.52
N GLY A 80 1.34 -35.61 -12.09
CA GLY A 80 0.29 -36.57 -12.48
C GLY A 80 0.15 -36.77 -14.00
N GLY A 81 1.25 -36.73 -14.75
CA GLY A 81 1.24 -36.84 -16.21
C GLY A 81 0.75 -35.60 -16.96
N ARG A 82 0.61 -34.46 -16.27
CA ARG A 82 0.19 -33.17 -16.85
C ARG A 82 1.22 -32.08 -16.56
N TYR A 83 1.25 -31.07 -17.41
CA TYR A 83 1.98 -29.83 -17.16
C TYR A 83 0.99 -28.75 -16.72
N LEU A 84 1.28 -28.09 -15.61
CA LEU A 84 0.57 -26.92 -15.11
C LEU A 84 1.42 -25.68 -15.35
N VAL A 85 0.83 -24.63 -15.91
CA VAL A 85 1.56 -23.42 -16.32
C VAL A 85 0.70 -22.21 -16.02
N SER A 86 1.16 -21.31 -15.15
CA SER A 86 0.50 -20.02 -14.98
C SER A 86 0.68 -19.14 -16.20
N ARG A 87 -0.33 -18.34 -16.54
CA ARG A 87 -0.32 -17.40 -17.66
C ARG A 87 -0.94 -16.07 -17.25
N ASN A 88 -0.44 -15.01 -17.87
CA ASN A 88 -1.01 -13.67 -17.76
C ASN A 88 -0.86 -12.99 -19.12
N ASP A 89 -1.94 -12.44 -19.66
CA ASP A 89 -1.92 -11.75 -20.95
C ASP A 89 -1.23 -10.37 -20.92
N GLY A 90 -0.80 -9.95 -19.73
CA GLY A 90 -0.17 -8.66 -19.46
C GLY A 90 -1.14 -7.61 -18.90
N ARG A 91 -2.44 -7.92 -18.80
CA ARG A 91 -3.49 -7.01 -18.34
C ARG A 91 -4.23 -7.50 -17.10
N GLN A 92 -3.99 -8.74 -16.69
CA GLN A 92 -4.65 -9.32 -15.52
C GLN A 92 -3.93 -8.90 -14.24
N ASP A 93 -4.70 -8.55 -13.22
CA ASP A 93 -4.19 -8.21 -11.88
C ASP A 93 -3.38 -9.35 -11.27
N GLN A 94 -3.73 -10.60 -11.61
CA GLN A 94 -3.09 -11.82 -11.12
C GLN A 94 -2.89 -12.82 -12.26
N ASP A 95 -1.88 -13.68 -12.12
CA ASP A 95 -1.66 -14.81 -13.02
C ASP A 95 -2.78 -15.86 -12.87
N VAL A 96 -3.13 -16.52 -13.97
CA VAL A 96 -4.13 -17.59 -14.02
C VAL A 96 -3.45 -18.95 -14.20
N TRP A 97 -3.88 -19.95 -13.42
CA TRP A 97 -3.35 -21.32 -13.42
C TRP A 97 -4.22 -22.31 -14.20
#